data_AF-A0A353VSK7-F1
#
_entry.id   AF-A0A353VSK7-F1
#
_cell.length_a   1.000
_cell.length_b   1.000
_cell.length_c   1.000
_cell.angle_alpha   90.00
_cell.angle_beta   90.00
_cell.angle_gamma   90.00
#
_symmetry.space_group_name_H-M   'P 1'
#
loop_
_entity.id
_entity.type
_entity.pdbx_description
1 polymer ?
#
loop_
_entity_poly.entity_id
_entity_poly.type
_entity_poly.pdbx_seq_one_letter_code
_entity_poly.pdbx_strand_id
1 'polypeptide(L)'
;KSLARQVLIENNTERSVKTVRQLLEALAGTKAAEPYVQQYLVPASPVTGRTDLPLSVQLLYKQKDKLALDYDDLIEFTRHILQTYSEVKEKWQERMNYVMLDEAQDCNAGDWEIVETLSEKCGNLFIVGDPDQSIYEWRGAKPDRFLSFRADKDIILDENYRSTPGILNVANSIIVNNKNRIDKQMFTRRG
;
A
#
# COMPACT_ATOMS: atom_id res chain seq x y z
N LYS A 1 9.25 12.26 -13.19
CA LYS A 1 9.01 12.87 -14.53
C LYS A 1 10.28 13.43 -15.18
N SER A 2 11.08 14.26 -14.50
CA SER A 2 12.36 14.77 -15.04
C SER A 2 13.34 13.64 -15.40
N LEU A 3 13.53 12.67 -14.50
CA LEU A 3 14.40 11.50 -14.73
C LEU A 3 13.93 10.66 -15.93
N ALA A 4 12.62 10.40 -16.05
CA ALA A 4 12.05 9.71 -17.20
C ALA A 4 12.39 10.40 -18.53
N ARG A 5 12.30 11.74 -18.58
CA ARG A 5 12.71 12.50 -19.78
C ARG A 5 14.21 12.37 -20.07
N GLN A 6 15.06 12.31 -19.05
CA GLN A 6 16.50 12.11 -19.25
C GLN A 6 16.79 10.73 -19.85
N VAL A 7 16.18 9.66 -19.32
CA VAL A 7 16.34 8.31 -19.88
C VAL A 7 15.90 8.24 -21.34
N LEU A 8 14.77 8.87 -21.67
CA LEU A 8 14.30 8.92 -23.06
C LEU A 8 15.30 9.63 -23.97
N ILE A 9 15.88 10.77 -23.54
CA ILE A 9 16.90 11.50 -24.31
C ILE A 9 18.16 10.66 -24.50
N GLU A 10 18.65 10.02 -23.43
CA GLU A 10 19.84 9.16 -23.45
C GLU A 10 19.67 7.96 -24.40
N ASN A 11 18.43 7.52 -24.63
CA ASN A 11 18.08 6.41 -25.53
C ASN A 11 17.51 6.89 -26.88
N ASN A 12 17.77 8.13 -27.29
CA ASN A 12 17.30 8.71 -28.58
C ASN A 12 15.78 8.53 -28.82
N THR A 13 14.99 8.53 -27.76
CA THR A 13 13.53 8.31 -27.79
C THR A 13 12.78 9.63 -27.57
N GLU A 14 11.64 9.81 -28.24
CA GLU A 14 10.83 11.02 -28.14
C GLU A 14 10.33 11.28 -26.70
N ARG A 15 10.48 12.51 -26.21
CA ARG A 15 10.09 12.94 -24.84
C ARG A 15 8.64 13.44 -24.73
N SER A 16 7.76 13.00 -25.64
CA SER A 16 6.36 13.42 -25.64
C SER A 16 5.70 13.11 -24.29
N VAL A 17 4.64 13.83 -23.95
CA VAL A 17 3.87 13.57 -22.72
C VAL A 17 3.38 12.10 -22.69
N LYS A 18 2.99 11.57 -23.85
CA LYS A 18 2.56 10.18 -24.04
C LYS A 18 3.69 9.20 -23.72
N THR A 19 4.88 9.39 -24.30
CA THR A 19 6.02 8.49 -24.11
C THR A 19 6.51 8.49 -22.67
N VAL A 20 6.55 9.67 -22.03
CA VAL A 20 6.89 9.78 -20.60
C VAL A 20 5.89 9.02 -19.74
N ARG A 21 4.59 9.11 -20.05
CA ARG A 21 3.56 8.38 -19.32
C ARG A 21 3.70 6.87 -19.48
N GLN A 22 3.92 6.39 -20.71
CA GLN A 22 4.14 4.97 -20.98
C GLN A 22 5.37 4.42 -20.24
N LEU A 23 6.47 5.20 -20.16
CA LEU A 23 7.64 4.80 -19.39
C LEU A 23 7.36 4.72 -17.89
N LEU A 24 6.57 5.64 -17.34
CA LEU A 24 6.18 5.61 -15.93
C LEU A 24 5.23 4.43 -15.63
N GLU A 25 4.32 4.10 -16.54
CA GLU A 25 3.46 2.92 -16.44
C GLU A 25 4.29 1.62 -16.51
N ALA A 26 5.29 1.56 -17.40
CA ALA A 26 6.23 0.45 -17.46
C ALA A 26 7.09 0.32 -16.19
N LEU A 27 7.53 1.45 -15.60
CA LEU A 27 8.23 1.48 -14.32
C LEU A 27 7.33 0.94 -13.20
N ALA A 28 6.08 1.38 -13.12
CA ALA A 28 5.12 0.87 -12.15
C ALA A 28 4.93 -0.66 -12.30
N GLY A 29 4.85 -1.16 -13.54
CA GLY A 29 4.84 -2.61 -13.81
C GLY A 29 6.11 -3.33 -13.37
N THR A 30 7.29 -2.72 -13.54
CA THR A 30 8.56 -3.26 -13.04
C THR A 30 8.60 -3.31 -11.50
N LYS A 31 8.07 -2.29 -10.81
CA LYS A 31 8.02 -2.26 -9.34
C LYS A 31 6.99 -3.21 -8.75
N ALA A 32 5.87 -3.42 -9.45
CA ALA A 32 4.86 -4.40 -9.05
C ALA A 32 5.34 -5.87 -9.15
N ALA A 33 6.46 -6.13 -9.85
CA ALA A 33 7.05 -7.45 -9.93
C ALA A 33 7.96 -7.72 -8.72
N GLU A 34 7.42 -8.40 -7.73
CA GLU A 34 8.17 -8.80 -6.53
C GLU A 34 9.22 -9.89 -6.81
N PRO A 35 10.44 -9.82 -6.25
CA PRO A 35 11.00 -8.76 -5.40
C PRO A 35 11.93 -7.80 -6.17
N TYR A 36 11.41 -6.66 -6.68
CA TYR A 36 12.20 -5.77 -7.55
C TYR A 36 13.37 -5.08 -6.83
N VAL A 37 13.25 -4.75 -5.53
CA VAL A 37 14.35 -4.13 -4.77
C VAL A 37 15.57 -5.05 -4.74
N GLN A 38 15.36 -6.32 -4.40
CA GLN A 38 16.36 -7.38 -4.39
C GLN A 38 16.87 -7.68 -5.79
N GLN A 39 15.99 -7.61 -6.79
CA GLN A 39 16.35 -7.91 -8.17
C GLN A 39 17.18 -6.79 -8.82
N TYR A 40 16.99 -5.52 -8.47
CA TYR A 40 17.57 -4.39 -9.22
C TYR A 40 18.35 -3.37 -8.38
N LEU A 41 17.99 -3.16 -7.12
CA LEU A 41 18.45 -2.01 -6.33
C LEU A 41 19.53 -2.33 -5.31
N VAL A 42 19.61 -3.58 -4.83
CA VAL A 42 20.66 -4.01 -3.88
C VAL A 42 22.01 -4.24 -4.59
N PRO A 43 23.16 -4.08 -3.88
CA PRO A 43 24.48 -4.31 -4.47
C PRO A 43 24.69 -5.72 -5.06
N ALA A 44 24.02 -6.73 -4.50
CA ALA A 44 24.09 -8.12 -4.95
C ALA A 44 23.09 -8.46 -6.09
N SER A 45 22.47 -7.45 -6.71
CA SER A 45 21.46 -7.64 -7.75
C SER A 45 22.01 -8.45 -8.94
N PRO A 46 21.25 -9.43 -9.47
CA PRO A 46 21.67 -10.28 -10.60
C PRO A 46 21.84 -9.54 -11.93
N VAL A 47 21.30 -8.31 -12.05
CA VAL A 47 21.42 -7.51 -13.27
C VAL A 47 22.51 -6.45 -13.20
N THR A 48 23.26 -6.40 -12.09
CA THR A 48 24.40 -5.50 -11.93
C THR A 48 25.42 -5.69 -13.06
N GLY A 49 25.77 -4.60 -13.75
CA GLY A 49 26.73 -4.62 -14.85
C GLY A 49 26.15 -4.95 -16.24
N ARG A 50 24.84 -5.21 -16.36
CA ARG A 50 24.18 -5.36 -17.67
C ARG A 50 23.95 -4.00 -18.32
N THR A 51 24.22 -3.91 -19.63
CA THR A 51 24.08 -2.68 -20.41
C THR A 51 22.82 -2.64 -21.27
N ASP A 52 22.30 -3.81 -21.67
CA ASP A 52 21.04 -3.92 -22.42
C ASP A 52 19.87 -4.15 -21.47
N LEU A 53 19.32 -3.05 -20.93
CA LEU A 53 18.23 -3.05 -19.97
C LEU A 53 17.01 -2.32 -20.53
N PRO A 54 15.78 -2.79 -20.26
CA PRO A 54 14.56 -2.06 -20.61
C PRO A 54 14.57 -0.64 -20.04
N LEU A 55 13.93 0.31 -20.73
CA LEU A 55 13.90 1.72 -20.29
C LEU A 55 13.36 1.90 -18.85
N SER A 56 12.40 1.06 -18.42
CA SER A 56 11.88 1.09 -17.04
C SER A 56 12.96 0.77 -16.03
N VAL A 57 13.81 -0.22 -16.31
CA VAL A 57 14.94 -0.60 -15.45
C VAL A 57 16.02 0.47 -15.49
N GLN A 58 16.33 1.04 -16.65
CA GLN A 58 17.27 2.17 -16.73
C GLN A 58 16.78 3.39 -15.91
N LEU A 59 15.48 3.68 -15.95
CA LEU A 59 14.87 4.71 -15.10
C LEU A 59 14.99 4.39 -13.61
N LEU A 60 14.80 3.12 -13.24
CA LEU A 60 15.00 2.65 -11.88
C LEU A 60 16.45 2.86 -11.40
N TYR A 61 17.45 2.53 -12.23
CA TYR A 61 18.86 2.81 -11.91
C TYR A 61 19.12 4.32 -11.78
N LYS A 62 18.52 5.14 -12.65
CA LYS A 62 18.67 6.60 -12.55
C LYS A 62 18.00 7.15 -11.28
N GLN A 63 16.89 6.57 -10.80
CA GLN A 63 16.33 6.88 -9.48
C GLN A 63 17.34 6.58 -8.37
N LYS A 64 17.94 5.38 -8.42
CA LYS A 64 18.98 4.95 -7.46
C LYS A 64 20.18 5.90 -7.43
N ASP A 65 20.72 6.25 -8.60
CA ASP A 65 21.90 7.14 -8.72
C ASP A 65 21.64 8.56 -8.19
N LYS A 66 20.38 8.97 -8.16
CA LYS A 66 19.95 10.26 -7.62
C LYS A 66 19.45 10.18 -6.17
N LEU A 67 19.51 8.99 -5.55
CA LEU A 67 18.93 8.74 -4.23
C LEU A 67 17.47 9.19 -4.15
N ALA A 68 16.74 9.01 -5.26
CA ALA A 68 15.36 9.44 -5.40
C ALA A 68 14.42 8.25 -5.24
N LEU A 69 13.44 8.40 -4.35
CA LEU A 69 12.38 7.43 -4.10
C LEU A 69 11.04 8.04 -4.49
N ASP A 70 10.15 7.25 -5.07
CA ASP A 70 8.72 7.58 -5.14
C ASP A 70 7.93 6.86 -4.04
N TYR A 71 6.60 7.00 -4.06
CA TYR A 71 5.75 6.50 -2.98
C TYR A 71 5.79 4.97 -2.84
N ASP A 72 5.81 4.26 -3.96
CA ASP A 72 5.86 2.79 -3.95
C ASP A 72 7.20 2.32 -3.37
N ASP A 73 8.30 3.02 -3.70
CA ASP A 73 9.62 2.71 -3.15
C ASP A 73 9.65 2.80 -1.62
N LEU A 74 8.93 3.74 -0.99
CA LEU A 74 8.96 3.88 0.47
C LEU A 74 8.43 2.63 1.18
N ILE A 75 7.35 2.04 0.65
CA ILE A 75 6.76 0.82 1.19
C ILE A 75 7.69 -0.36 0.94
N GLU A 76 8.17 -0.49 -0.29
CA GLU A 76 8.93 -1.66 -0.73
C GLU A 76 10.32 -1.74 -0.12
N PHE A 77 11.01 -0.60 0.02
CA PHE A 77 12.26 -0.56 0.78
C PHE A 77 12.02 -0.85 2.27
N THR A 78 10.93 -0.37 2.85
CA THR A 78 10.61 -0.65 4.27
C THR A 78 10.39 -2.15 4.48
N ARG A 79 9.60 -2.80 3.61
CA ARG A 79 9.40 -4.26 3.62
C ARG A 79 10.71 -5.01 3.47
N HIS A 80 11.51 -4.66 2.46
CA HIS A 80 12.81 -5.27 2.23
C HIS A 80 13.71 -5.15 3.47
N ILE A 81 13.78 -3.98 4.09
CA ILE A 81 14.62 -3.74 5.27
C ILE A 81 14.16 -4.59 6.46
N LEU A 82 12.84 -4.60 6.74
CA LEU A 82 12.28 -5.36 7.86
C LEU A 82 12.44 -6.88 7.68
N GLN A 83 12.38 -7.38 6.44
CA GLN A 83 12.58 -8.80 6.14
C GLN A 83 14.05 -9.23 6.16
N THR A 84 14.97 -8.33 5.80
CA THR A 84 16.38 -8.67 5.57
C THR A 84 17.26 -8.43 6.80
N TYR A 85 16.98 -7.36 7.56
CA TYR A 85 17.82 -6.92 8.68
C TYR A 85 17.06 -7.14 10.00
N SER A 86 17.26 -8.31 10.61
CA SER A 86 16.56 -8.70 11.83
C SER A 86 16.77 -7.71 12.97
N GLU A 87 17.95 -7.09 13.07
CA GLU A 87 18.28 -6.09 14.07
C GLU A 87 17.46 -4.80 13.89
N VAL A 88 17.14 -4.41 12.66
CA VAL A 88 16.29 -3.25 12.37
C VAL A 88 14.84 -3.59 12.69
N LYS A 89 14.39 -4.79 12.31
CA LYS A 89 13.06 -5.29 12.66
C LYS A 89 12.86 -5.32 14.18
N GLU A 90 13.77 -5.95 14.90
CA GLU A 90 13.73 -6.06 16.37
C GLU A 90 13.73 -4.69 17.04
N LYS A 91 14.59 -3.77 16.60
CA LYS A 91 14.62 -2.39 17.12
C LYS A 91 13.25 -1.71 17.03
N TRP A 92 12.54 -1.87 15.92
CA TRP A 92 11.23 -1.25 15.74
C TRP A 92 10.13 -1.99 16.51
N GLN A 93 10.13 -3.32 16.49
CA GLN A 93 9.21 -4.13 17.28
C GLN A 93 9.32 -3.86 18.79
N GLU A 94 10.53 -3.60 19.30
CA GLU A 94 10.75 -3.23 20.71
C GLU A 94 10.17 -1.86 21.05
N ARG A 95 10.22 -0.94 20.09
CA ARG A 95 9.70 0.42 20.24
C ARG A 95 8.18 0.49 20.06
N MET A 96 7.60 -0.41 19.27
CA MET A 96 6.19 -0.43 18.91
C MET A 96 5.45 -1.55 19.65
N ASN A 97 5.25 -1.38 20.95
CA ASN A 97 4.56 -2.40 21.75
C ASN A 97 3.06 -2.50 21.44
N TYR A 98 2.46 -1.47 20.84
CA TYR A 98 1.08 -1.41 20.39
C TYR A 98 1.04 -0.74 19.02
N VAL A 99 0.39 -1.38 18.05
CA VAL A 99 0.25 -0.86 16.69
C VAL A 99 -1.23 -0.66 16.42
N MET A 100 -1.59 0.54 15.95
CA MET A 100 -2.94 0.88 15.55
C MET A 100 -2.96 1.22 14.06
N LEU A 101 -3.86 0.58 13.32
CA LEU A 101 -4.10 0.85 11.91
C LEU A 101 -5.52 1.37 11.73
N ASP A 102 -5.64 2.65 11.37
CA ASP A 102 -6.91 3.27 10.99
C ASP A 102 -7.11 3.15 9.47
N GLU A 103 -8.37 3.24 9.01
CA GLU A 103 -8.75 3.06 7.60
C GLU A 103 -8.22 1.76 6.96
N ALA A 104 -8.17 0.68 7.75
CA ALA A 104 -7.52 -0.57 7.35
C ALA A 104 -8.16 -1.24 6.11
N GLN A 105 -9.40 -0.89 5.75
CA GLN A 105 -10.05 -1.36 4.51
C GLN A 105 -9.35 -0.85 3.24
N ASP A 106 -8.63 0.27 3.32
CA ASP A 106 -7.98 0.90 2.16
C ASP A 106 -6.49 0.56 2.03
N CYS A 107 -5.96 -0.24 2.96
CA CYS A 107 -4.58 -0.71 2.94
C CYS A 107 -4.33 -1.73 1.83
N ASN A 108 -3.19 -1.59 1.16
CA ASN A 108 -2.71 -2.56 0.18
C ASN A 108 -1.92 -3.70 0.86
N ALA A 109 -1.50 -4.71 0.09
CA ALA A 109 -0.80 -5.88 0.63
C ALA A 109 0.51 -5.52 1.37
N GLY A 110 1.25 -4.53 0.89
CA GLY A 110 2.50 -4.08 1.51
C GLY A 110 2.27 -3.34 2.83
N ASP A 111 1.21 -2.52 2.91
CA ASP A 111 0.82 -1.85 4.17
C ASP A 111 0.51 -2.88 5.26
N TRP A 112 -0.28 -3.91 4.91
CA TRP A 112 -0.61 -5.02 5.81
C TRP A 112 0.65 -5.75 6.29
N GLU A 113 1.55 -6.10 5.36
CA GLU A 113 2.76 -6.83 5.71
C GLU A 113 3.67 -6.04 6.66
N ILE A 114 3.82 -4.73 6.46
CA ILE A 114 4.58 -3.86 7.36
C ILE A 114 3.95 -3.86 8.75
N VAL A 115 2.64 -3.65 8.84
CA VAL A 115 1.92 -3.56 10.13
C VAL A 115 1.94 -4.90 10.88
N GLU A 116 1.74 -6.02 10.19
CA GLU A 116 1.84 -7.37 10.74
C GLU A 116 3.27 -7.64 11.24
N THR A 117 4.28 -7.33 10.43
CA THR A 117 5.70 -7.51 10.80
C THR A 117 6.08 -6.67 12.02
N LEU A 118 5.59 -5.44 12.14
CA LEU A 118 5.91 -4.57 13.27
C LEU A 118 5.19 -5.00 14.56
N SER A 119 4.00 -5.59 14.45
CA SER A 119 3.20 -6.00 15.61
C SER A 119 3.47 -7.43 16.09
N GLU A 120 4.05 -8.31 15.25
CA GLU A 120 4.19 -9.76 15.54
C GLU A 120 4.90 -10.06 16.88
N LYS A 121 5.88 -9.24 17.31
CA LYS A 121 6.65 -9.49 18.54
C LYS A 121 5.81 -9.32 19.81
N CYS A 122 4.91 -8.35 19.83
CA CYS A 122 4.06 -8.07 20.99
C CYS A 122 2.64 -8.62 20.85
N GLY A 123 2.20 -8.90 19.62
CA GLY A 123 0.84 -9.39 19.32
C GLY A 123 -0.26 -8.33 19.50
N ASN A 124 0.09 -7.08 19.76
CA ASN A 124 -0.85 -6.01 20.06
C ASN A 124 -1.18 -5.18 18.81
N LEU A 125 -1.90 -5.78 17.86
CA LEU A 125 -2.41 -5.09 16.68
C LEU A 125 -3.88 -4.74 16.86
N PHE A 126 -4.21 -3.45 16.76
CA PHE A 126 -5.57 -2.93 16.77
C PHE A 126 -5.89 -2.28 15.42
N ILE A 127 -6.88 -2.80 14.71
CA ILE A 127 -7.31 -2.23 13.43
C ILE A 127 -8.68 -1.56 13.57
N VAL A 128 -8.87 -0.48 12.83
CA VAL A 128 -10.11 0.26 12.69
C VAL A 128 -10.37 0.45 11.21
N GLY A 129 -11.62 0.29 10.81
CA GLY A 129 -12.03 0.47 9.43
C GLY A 129 -13.49 0.12 9.19
N ASP A 130 -13.95 0.42 7.99
CA ASP A 130 -15.30 0.09 7.53
C ASP A 130 -15.25 -0.43 6.08
N PRO A 131 -15.52 -1.72 5.82
CA PRO A 131 -15.48 -2.27 4.47
C PRO A 131 -16.55 -1.65 3.56
N ASP A 132 -17.66 -1.12 4.13
CA ASP A 132 -18.68 -0.41 3.36
C ASP A 132 -18.17 0.94 2.83
N GLN A 133 -16.99 1.41 3.29
CA GLN A 133 -16.34 2.66 2.88
C GLN A 133 -15.10 2.44 1.99
N SER A 134 -14.78 1.20 1.61
CA SER A 134 -13.62 0.95 0.74
C SER A 134 -13.85 1.49 -0.67
N ILE A 135 -13.04 2.47 -1.07
CA ILE A 135 -13.12 3.13 -2.39
C ILE A 135 -11.78 3.17 -3.14
N TYR A 136 -10.74 2.56 -2.57
CA TYR A 136 -9.37 2.58 -3.10
C TYR A 136 -8.92 1.25 -3.72
N GLU A 137 -9.82 0.32 -4.04
CA GLU A 137 -9.48 -0.95 -4.71
C GLU A 137 -8.70 -0.74 -6.02
N TRP A 138 -9.03 0.31 -6.79
CA TRP A 138 -8.32 0.67 -8.02
C TRP A 138 -6.86 1.10 -7.78
N ARG A 139 -6.48 1.42 -6.54
CA ARG A 139 -5.11 1.67 -6.08
C ARG A 139 -4.46 0.46 -5.42
N GLY A 140 -5.12 -0.70 -5.41
CA GLY A 140 -4.59 -1.94 -4.84
C GLY A 140 -4.99 -2.21 -3.39
N ALA A 141 -5.92 -1.42 -2.82
CA ALA A 141 -6.51 -1.74 -1.52
C ALA A 141 -7.05 -3.18 -1.49
N LYS A 142 -6.94 -3.83 -0.33
CA LYS A 142 -7.38 -5.20 -0.11
C LYS A 142 -8.45 -5.27 0.99
N PRO A 143 -9.69 -4.81 0.73
CA PRO A 143 -10.75 -4.88 1.74
C PRO A 143 -11.04 -6.31 2.21
N ASP A 144 -10.80 -7.33 1.37
CA ASP A 144 -10.89 -8.73 1.76
C ASP A 144 -9.92 -9.09 2.91
N ARG A 145 -8.75 -8.44 2.99
CA ARG A 145 -7.81 -8.63 4.11
C ARG A 145 -8.43 -8.14 5.41
N PHE A 146 -9.05 -6.96 5.39
CA PHE A 146 -9.82 -6.44 6.53
C PHE A 146 -10.95 -7.42 6.93
N LEU A 147 -11.75 -7.88 5.97
CA LEU A 147 -12.85 -8.83 6.24
C LEU A 147 -12.37 -10.19 6.79
N SER A 148 -11.18 -10.63 6.40
CA SER A 148 -10.58 -11.89 6.83
C SER A 148 -9.73 -11.80 8.10
N PHE A 149 -9.52 -10.59 8.63
CA PHE A 149 -8.70 -10.36 9.80
C PHE A 149 -9.31 -11.06 11.01
N ARG A 150 -8.48 -11.77 11.77
CA ARG A 150 -8.91 -12.52 12.96
C ARG A 150 -8.41 -11.81 14.20
N ALA A 151 -9.27 -11.00 14.79
CA ALA A 151 -9.01 -10.40 16.10
C ALA A 151 -9.40 -11.36 17.23
N ASP A 152 -8.77 -11.22 18.39
CA ASP A 152 -9.26 -11.83 19.63
C ASP A 152 -10.62 -11.26 20.05
N LYS A 153 -10.89 -10.01 19.64
CA LYS A 153 -12.13 -9.30 19.94
C LYS A 153 -12.50 -8.34 18.82
N ASP A 154 -13.68 -8.56 18.24
CA ASP A 154 -14.32 -7.62 17.34
C ASP A 154 -15.27 -6.69 18.10
N ILE A 155 -15.29 -5.40 17.74
CA ILE A 155 -16.21 -4.40 18.28
C ILE A 155 -16.87 -3.68 17.10
N ILE A 156 -18.18 -3.84 16.97
CA ILE A 156 -18.98 -3.13 15.96
C ILE A 156 -19.53 -1.86 16.60
N LEU A 157 -19.29 -0.71 15.96
CA LEU A 157 -19.83 0.58 16.35
C LEU A 157 -20.90 1.00 15.35
N ASP A 158 -22.17 0.77 15.70
CA ASP A 158 -23.34 1.02 14.85
C ASP A 158 -24.11 2.31 15.22
N GLU A 159 -23.79 2.93 16.35
CA GLU A 159 -24.29 4.26 16.71
C GLU A 159 -23.52 5.36 15.96
N ASN A 160 -24.22 6.03 15.04
CA ASN A 160 -23.73 7.15 14.28
C ASN A 160 -23.98 8.48 15.01
N TYR A 161 -22.90 9.21 15.26
CA TYR A 161 -22.92 10.51 15.93
C TYR A 161 -22.85 11.70 14.95
N ARG A 162 -22.87 11.47 13.64
CA ARG A 162 -22.66 12.50 12.60
C ARG A 162 -23.96 12.92 11.90
N SER A 163 -24.80 11.96 11.53
CA SER A 163 -25.92 12.11 10.61
C SER A 163 -27.26 11.89 11.31
N THR A 164 -28.33 12.46 10.73
CA THR A 164 -29.71 12.33 11.22
C THR A 164 -30.35 11.00 10.82
N PRO A 165 -31.46 10.59 11.46
CA PRO A 165 -32.16 9.34 11.10
C PRO A 165 -32.53 9.25 9.62
N GLY A 166 -32.97 10.36 9.01
CA GLY A 166 -33.35 10.39 7.59
C GLY A 166 -32.18 10.05 6.66
N ILE A 167 -30.98 10.57 6.93
CA ILE A 167 -29.78 10.27 6.14
C ILE A 167 -29.35 8.81 6.33
N LEU A 168 -29.38 8.32 7.57
CA LEU A 168 -29.01 6.93 7.87
C LEU A 168 -29.96 5.92 7.21
N ASN A 169 -31.25 6.21 7.17
CA ASN A 169 -32.23 5.36 6.50
C ASN A 169 -31.93 5.19 5.00
N VAL A 170 -31.52 6.28 4.33
CA VAL A 170 -31.11 6.22 2.92
C VAL A 170 -29.79 5.46 2.76
N ALA A 171 -28.79 5.71 3.61
CA ALA A 171 -27.51 5.00 3.52
C ALA A 171 -27.69 3.47 3.74
N ASN A 172 -28.44 3.08 4.77
CA ASN A 172 -28.74 1.69 5.09
C ASN A 172 -29.51 0.98 3.96
N SER A 173 -30.47 1.65 3.31
CA SER A 173 -31.26 1.04 2.23
C SER A 173 -30.46 0.77 0.95
N ILE A 174 -29.37 1.51 0.75
CA ILE A 174 -28.45 1.31 -0.38
C ILE A 174 -27.45 0.21 -0.05
N ILE A 175 -26.77 0.30 1.10
CA ILE A 175 -25.64 -0.57 1.43
C ILE A 175 -26.03 -2.04 1.64
N VAL A 176 -27.28 -2.32 2.04
CA VAL A 176 -27.79 -3.69 2.24
C VAL A 176 -27.72 -4.56 0.97
N ASN A 177 -27.61 -3.95 -0.20
CA ASN A 177 -27.51 -4.67 -1.47
C ASN A 177 -26.10 -5.23 -1.74
N ASN A 178 -25.09 -4.83 -0.96
CA ASN A 178 -23.72 -5.33 -1.09
C ASN A 178 -23.53 -6.69 -0.41
N LYS A 179 -22.73 -7.57 -1.02
CA LYS A 179 -22.50 -8.94 -0.51
C LYS A 179 -21.28 -9.08 0.40
N ASN A 180 -20.18 -8.40 0.06
CA ASN A 180 -18.92 -8.49 0.80
C ASN A 180 -18.87 -7.39 1.84
N ARG A 181 -19.56 -7.60 2.97
CA ARG A 181 -19.64 -6.62 4.06
C ARG A 181 -19.72 -7.30 5.42
N ILE A 182 -19.38 -6.54 6.46
CA ILE A 182 -19.77 -6.86 7.82
C ILE A 182 -21.19 -6.36 8.00
N ASP A 183 -22.13 -7.27 8.30
CA ASP A 183 -23.52 -6.89 8.47
C ASP A 183 -23.69 -6.00 9.70
N LYS A 184 -24.13 -4.77 9.45
CA LYS A 184 -24.43 -3.75 10.47
C LYS A 184 -25.49 -2.80 9.95
N GLN A 185 -26.30 -2.26 10.87
CA GLN A 185 -27.29 -1.24 10.56
C GLN A 185 -27.01 0.01 11.41
N MET A 186 -26.67 1.12 10.75
CA MET A 186 -26.33 2.35 11.46
C MET A 186 -27.59 3.01 12.03
N PHE A 187 -27.58 3.42 13.30
CA PHE A 187 -28.65 4.19 13.92
C PHE A 187 -28.11 5.45 14.60
N THR A 188 -28.98 6.38 15.01
CA THR A 188 -28.58 7.54 15.82
C THR A 188 -29.60 7.82 16.91
N ARG A 189 -29.13 8.32 18.06
CA ARG A 189 -29.98 8.83 19.15
C ARG A 189 -30.23 10.33 19.06
N ARG A 190 -29.59 11.03 18.10
CA ARG A 190 -29.84 12.45 17.85
C ARG A 190 -31.17 12.60 17.13
N GLY A 191 -32.13 13.26 17.79
CA GLY A 191 -33.42 13.66 17.22
C GLY A 191 -33.30 14.94 16.41
#